data_AF-A0A3P7RRL3-F1
#
_entry.id   AF-A0A3P7RRL3-F1
#
_cell.length_a   1.000
_cell.length_b   1.000
_cell.length_c   1.000
_cell.angle_alpha   90.00
_cell.angle_beta   90.00
_cell.angle_gamma   90.00
#
_symmetry.space_group_name_H-M   'P 1'
#
loop_
_entity.id
_entity.type
_entity.pdbx_description
1 polymer ?
#
loop_
_entity_poly.entity_id
_entity_poly.type
_entity_poly.pdbx_seq_one_letter_code
_entity_poly.pdbx_strand_id
1 'polypeptide(L)' 'MNAMLSGIPGTAGYLYDIISMGRSPAELQDRVCAVLERVQEYGFRLRADEYQFFLEYIKYIGFIFDPT' A
#
# COMPACT_ATOMS: atom_id res chain seq x y z
N MET A 1 7.30 8.93 -4.78
CA MET A 1 6.13 8.14 -4.31
C MET A 1 4.89 9.00 -4.13
N ASN A 2 4.95 10.16 -3.47
CA ASN A 2 3.75 10.98 -3.21
C ASN A 2 2.96 11.38 -4.48
N ALA A 3 3.65 11.78 -5.56
CA ALA A 3 2.97 12.08 -6.83
C ALA A 3 2.32 10.83 -7.47
N MET A 4 2.98 9.67 -7.37
CA MET A 4 2.49 8.39 -7.89
C MET A 4 1.24 7.92 -7.13
N LEU A 5 1.23 8.05 -5.81
CA LEU A 5 0.12 7.65 -4.93
C LEU A 5 -0.98 8.72 -4.84
N SER A 6 -0.78 9.88 -5.48
CA SER A 6 -1.73 10.99 -5.45
C SER A 6 -3.09 10.55 -5.99
N GLY A 7 -4.15 10.83 -5.23
CA GLY A 7 -5.52 10.45 -5.56
C GLY A 7 -5.95 9.05 -5.10
N ILE A 8 -5.07 8.27 -4.47
CA ILE A 8 -5.40 6.97 -3.87
C ILE A 8 -5.48 7.13 -2.34
N PRO A 9 -6.68 7.29 -1.76
CA PRO A 9 -6.82 7.51 -0.32
C PRO A 9 -6.31 6.30 0.48
N GLY A 10 -5.85 6.55 1.71
CA GLY A 10 -5.35 5.46 2.59
C GLY A 10 -4.05 4.82 2.13
N THR A 11 -3.29 5.48 1.26
CA THR A 11 -1.97 5.04 0.82
C THR A 11 -0.89 6.01 1.27
N ALA A 12 0.27 5.46 1.61
CA ALA A 12 1.44 6.24 1.97
C ALA A 12 2.70 5.55 1.43
N GLY A 13 3.64 6.36 0.96
CA GLY A 13 4.96 5.87 0.54
C GLY A 13 6.04 6.40 1.47
N TYR A 14 6.93 5.53 1.91
CA TYR A 14 8.11 5.91 2.69
C TYR A 14 9.34 5.13 2.20
N LEU A 15 10.37 5.85 1.76
CA LEU A 15 11.59 5.30 1.15
C LEU A 15 11.32 4.32 0.00
N TYR A 16 11.32 3.02 0.28
CA TYR A 16 11.11 1.94 -0.70
C TYR A 16 9.78 1.20 -0.49
N ASP A 17 9.03 1.52 0.56
CA ASP A 17 7.81 0.80 0.94
C ASP A 17 6.55 1.61 0.64
N ILE A 18 5.52 0.92 0.18
CA ILE A 18 4.17 1.46 0.02
C ILE A 18 3.26 0.74 0.99
N ILE A 19 2.54 1.50 1.80
CA ILE A 19 1.52 0.99 2.70
C ILE A 19 0.16 1.40 2.15
N SER A 20 -0.76 0.43 2.07
CA SER A 20 -2.17 0.65 1.80
C SER A 20 -2.99 0.14 2.98
N MET A 21 -3.92 0.97 3.46
CA MET A 21 -4.87 0.63 4.51
C MET A 21 -6.29 0.74 3.95
N GLY A 22 -7.25 0.03 4.52
CA GLY A 22 -8.67 0.06 4.14
C GLY A 22 -9.55 -0.35 5.31
N ARG A 23 -10.81 0.07 5.33
CA ARG A 23 -11.78 -0.30 6.38
C ARG A 23 -12.45 -1.66 6.11
N SER A 24 -12.31 -2.16 4.88
CA SER A 24 -12.77 -3.48 4.48
C SER A 24 -11.75 -4.15 3.54
N PRO A 25 -11.77 -5.49 3.44
CA PRO A 25 -10.93 -6.19 2.48
C PRO A 25 -11.17 -5.74 1.02
N ALA A 26 -12.42 -5.44 0.65
CA ALA A 26 -12.76 -4.97 -0.69
C ALA A 26 -12.14 -3.59 -0.98
N GLU A 27 -12.29 -2.63 -0.06
CA GLU A 27 -11.66 -1.31 -0.18
C GLU A 27 -10.12 -1.40 -0.24
N LEU A 28 -9.53 -2.30 0.55
CA LEU A 28 -8.09 -2.54 0.51
C LEU A 28 -7.65 -3.15 -0.82
N GLN A 29 -8.44 -4.08 -1.37
CA GLN A 29 -8.18 -4.70 -2.67
C GLN A 29 -8.18 -3.65 -3.79
N ASP A 30 -9.21 -2.80 -3.84
CA ASP A 30 -9.32 -1.74 -4.86
C ASP A 30 -8.12 -0.79 -4.81
N ARG A 31 -7.68 -0.43 -3.59
CA ARG A 31 -6.50 0.44 -3.38
C ARG A 31 -5.21 -0.22 -3.82
N VAL A 32 -5.00 -1.49 -3.43
CA VAL A 32 -3.81 -2.24 -3.84
C VAL A 32 -3.75 -2.33 -5.36
N CYS A 33 -4.85 -2.64 -6.04
CA CYS A 33 -4.92 -2.65 -7.50
C CYS A 33 -4.51 -1.28 -8.10
N ALA A 34 -5.10 -0.18 -7.62
CA ALA A 34 -4.78 1.16 -8.10
C ALA A 34 -3.30 1.53 -7.87
N VAL A 35 -2.71 1.10 -6.75
CA VAL A 35 -1.28 1.30 -6.46
C VAL A 35 -0.42 0.51 -7.44
N LEU A 36 -0.73 -0.76 -7.69
CA LEU A 36 0.02 -1.61 -8.61
C LEU A 36 0.01 -1.04 -10.04
N GLU A 37 -1.15 -0.55 -10.50
CA GLU A 37 -1.28 0.15 -11.79
C GLU A 37 -0.37 1.39 -11.84
N ARG A 38 -0.41 2.24 -10.81
CA ARG A 38 0.41 3.47 -10.76
C ARG A 38 1.91 3.19 -10.71
N VAL A 39 2.30 2.17 -9.96
CA VAL A 39 3.70 1.73 -9.90
C VAL A 39 4.18 1.30 -11.29
N GLN A 40 3.36 0.54 -12.02
CA GLN A 40 3.65 0.11 -13.38
C GLN A 40 3.72 1.31 -14.35
N GLU A 41 2.77 2.24 -14.28
CA GLU A 41 2.74 3.47 -15.12
C GLU A 41 4.00 4.30 -14.96
N TYR A 42 4.50 4.42 -13.73
CA TYR A 42 5.74 5.16 -13.44
C TYR A 42 7.03 4.36 -13.73
N GLY A 43 6.91 3.11 -14.17
CA GLY A 43 8.04 2.26 -14.53
C GLY A 43 8.80 1.66 -13.34
N PHE A 44 8.22 1.70 -12.14
CA PHE A 44 8.79 1.04 -10.97
C PHE A 44 8.58 -0.47 -11.02
N ARG A 45 9.44 -1.21 -10.33
CA ARG A 45 9.34 -2.66 -10.17
C ARG A 45 9.19 -3.01 -8.71
N LEU A 46 8.29 -3.94 -8.46
CA LEU A 46 7.96 -4.45 -7.14
C LEU A 46 8.66 -5.79 -6.92
N ARG A 47 9.11 -6.01 -5.68
CA ARG A 47 9.75 -7.26 -5.25
C ARG A 47 8.70 -8.20 -4.69
N ALA A 48 8.22 -9.12 -5.53
CA ALA A 48 7.08 -9.99 -5.23
C ALA A 48 7.23 -10.80 -3.93
N ASP A 49 8.47 -11.07 -3.52
CA ASP A 49 8.87 -11.84 -2.35
C ASP A 49 8.68 -11.12 -1.00
N GLU A 50 8.46 -9.80 -1.01
CA GLU A 50 8.35 -9.00 0.22
C GLU A 50 6.93 -8.49 0.51
N TYR A 51 5.93 -8.83 -0.33
CA TYR A 51 4.56 -8.38 -0.10
C TYR A 51 3.78 -9.27 0.85
N GLN A 52 3.12 -8.61 1.79
CA GLN A 52 2.08 -9.19 2.63
C GLN A 52 0.80 -8.41 2.35
N PHE A 53 -0.22 -9.10 1.84
CA PHE A 53 -1.52 -8.50 1.53
C PHE A 53 -2.58 -8.97 2.51
N PHE A 54 -3.62 -8.14 2.70
CA PHE A 54 -4.82 -8.48 3.48
C PHE A 54 -4.54 -8.92 4.93
N LEU A 55 -3.52 -8.31 5.55
CA LEU A 55 -3.27 -8.48 6.97
C LEU A 55 -4.26 -7.62 7.77
N GLU A 56 -4.73 -8.15 8.90
CA GLU A 56 -5.58 -7.39 9.84
C GLU A 56 -4.81 -6.24 10.52
N TYR A 57 -3.49 -6.39 10.68
CA TYR A 57 -2.60 -5.38 11.20
C TYR A 57 -1.22 -5.48 10.55
N ILE A 58 -0.46 -4.38 10.57
CA ILE A 58 0.94 -4.36 10.15
C ILE A 58 1.81 -3.69 11.21
N LYS A 59 3.07 -4.13 11.31
CA LYS A 59 4.10 -3.42 12.08
C LYS A 59 5.04 -2.72 11.11
N TYR A 60 5.13 -1.39 11.21
CA TYR A 60 5.99 -0.59 10.33
C TYR A 60 6.71 0.51 11.12
N ILE A 61 8.03 0.57 10.98
CA ILE A 61 8.93 1.52 11.67
C ILE A 61 8.64 1.60 13.18
N GLY A 62 8.44 0.45 13.82
CA GLY A 62 8.19 0.38 15.26
C GLY A 62 6.76 0.72 15.70
N PHE A 63 5.88 1.12 14.79
CA PHE A 63 4.45 1.34 15.05
C PHE A 63 3.62 0.14 14.60
N ILE A 64 2.50 -0.10 15.30
CA ILE A 64 1.50 -1.10 14.93
C ILE A 64 0.29 -0.34 14.41
N PHE A 65 -0.19 -0.74 13.23
CA PHE A 65 -1.43 -0.26 12.63
C PHE A 65 -2.42 -1.41 12.64
N ASP A 66 -3.48 -1.29 13.43
CA ASP A 66 -4.53 -2.29 13.59
C ASP A 66 -5.91 -1.62 13.46
N PRO A 67 -7.03 -2.39 13.49
CA PRO A 67 -8.37 -1.84 13.30
C PRO A 67 -8.96 -1.08 14.51
N THR A 68 -8.19 -0.87 15.59
CA THR A 68 -8.69 -0.42 16.90
C THR A 68 -8.95 1.08 16.99
#